data_AF-A0A7J6SFD9-F1
#
_entry.id   AF-A0A7J6SFD9-F1
#
_cell.length_a   1.000
_cell.length_b   1.000
_cell.length_c   1.000
_cell.angle_alpha   90.00
_cell.angle_beta   90.00
_cell.angle_gamma   90.00
#
_symmetry.space_group_name_H-M   'P 1'
#
loop_
_entity.id
_entity.type
_entity.pdbx_description
1 polymer ?
#
loop_
_entity_poly.entity_id
_entity_poly.type
_entity_poly.pdbx_seq_one_letter_code
_entity_poly.pdbx_strand_id
1 'polypeptide(L)'
;VNPSDSQVNRVFQTLCSHKLESGFRDDLKAMSELITTATTTLYAVVQEKFLPTPSKCHYLFNLRDVSKVFQGIYLAQPTHFEEKEKLLRLWVHECCRVFMDRLISEEDRVHFVSEIDNVMDQTMQIRLKEVLQQDEHAQDIVFGGVDLKNYEAEDPPYDQMVDKKGLKLFMEAKLENYNDEMKGKAMDIVLFKDAIEHCLRVLRVIRMPQGNALLVGVGGSGRHCQTRLASYIAEYKCFQIEINKNYNHQK
;
A
#
# COMPACT_ATOMS: atom_id res chain seq x y z
N VAL A 1 24.03 8.19 -15.59
CA VAL A 1 24.80 8.11 -14.34
C VAL A 1 23.81 7.82 -13.24
N ASN A 2 23.86 6.65 -12.61
CA ASN A 2 23.01 6.39 -11.45
C ASN A 2 23.53 7.25 -10.28
N PRO A 3 22.65 7.89 -9.50
CA PRO A 3 23.08 8.65 -8.34
C PRO A 3 23.82 7.75 -7.35
N SER A 4 24.80 8.30 -6.65
CA SER A 4 25.50 7.55 -5.59
C SER A 4 24.57 7.24 -4.43
N ASP A 5 24.83 6.15 -3.72
CA ASP A 5 24.00 5.71 -2.57
C ASP A 5 23.90 6.80 -1.49
N SER A 6 24.98 7.55 -1.26
CA SER A 6 24.98 8.69 -0.32
C SER A 6 24.06 9.83 -0.76
N GLN A 7 23.95 10.10 -2.07
CA GLN A 7 23.02 11.09 -2.59
C GLN A 7 21.58 10.61 -2.48
N VAL A 8 21.32 9.34 -2.78
CA VAL A 8 19.99 8.72 -2.67
C VAL A 8 19.51 8.79 -1.21
N ASN A 9 20.35 8.35 -0.27
CA ASN A 9 20.06 8.42 1.17
C ASN A 9 19.77 9.84 1.61
N ARG A 10 20.58 10.82 1.20
CA ARG A 10 20.37 12.22 1.58
C ARG A 10 19.03 12.78 1.08
N VAL A 11 18.63 12.46 -0.15
CA VAL A 11 17.36 12.92 -0.72
C VAL A 11 16.18 12.35 0.07
N PHE A 12 16.15 11.04 0.30
CA PHE A 12 15.05 10.40 1.01
C PHE A 12 15.04 10.74 2.51
N GLN A 13 16.22 10.94 3.11
CA GLN A 13 16.33 11.41 4.48
C GLN A 13 15.70 12.78 4.65
N THR A 14 16.00 13.71 3.74
CA THR A 14 15.42 15.05 3.77
C THR A 14 13.89 14.99 3.68
N LEU A 15 13.37 14.13 2.80
CA LEU A 15 11.93 13.93 2.63
C LEU A 15 11.27 13.36 3.89
N CYS A 16 11.86 12.32 4.49
CA CYS A 16 11.34 11.67 5.68
C CYS A 16 11.42 12.58 6.91
N SER A 17 12.54 13.29 7.09
CA SER A 17 12.72 14.25 8.20
C SER A 17 11.71 15.37 8.11
N HIS A 18 11.53 15.97 6.93
CA HIS A 18 10.51 17.01 6.74
C HIS A 18 9.11 16.53 7.15
N LYS A 19 8.75 15.28 6.81
CA LYS A 19 7.46 14.71 7.21
C LYS A 19 7.36 14.54 8.72
N LEU A 20 8.35 13.91 9.34
CA LEU A 20 8.29 13.61 10.78
C LEU A 20 8.48 14.88 11.64
N GLU A 21 9.13 15.92 11.13
CA GLU A 21 9.21 17.22 11.79
C GLU A 21 7.87 17.97 11.81
N SER A 22 6.95 17.64 10.89
CA SER A 22 5.62 18.25 10.79
C SER A 22 4.63 17.77 11.86
N GLY A 23 4.90 18.08 13.12
CA GLY A 23 3.95 17.90 14.22
C GLY A 23 3.97 16.54 14.92
N PHE A 24 4.88 15.62 14.55
CA PHE A 24 5.09 14.39 15.31
C PHE A 24 5.93 14.66 16.57
N ARG A 25 5.90 13.70 17.51
CA ARG A 25 6.73 13.72 18.72
C ARG A 25 8.22 13.52 18.41
N ASP A 26 9.08 13.96 19.32
CA ASP A 26 10.54 13.93 19.11
C ASP A 26 11.12 12.52 18.97
N ASP A 27 10.53 11.54 19.65
CA ASP A 27 10.90 10.13 19.52
C ASP A 27 10.58 9.58 18.12
N LEU A 28 9.51 10.05 17.48
CA LEU A 28 9.18 9.71 16.09
C LEU A 28 10.07 10.45 15.10
N LYS A 29 10.45 11.70 15.36
CA LYS A 29 11.41 12.43 14.52
C LYS A 29 12.75 11.70 14.40
N ALA A 30 13.23 11.14 15.51
CA ALA A 30 14.46 10.34 15.54
C ALA A 30 14.40 9.08 14.65
N MET A 31 13.19 8.60 14.29
CA MET A 31 13.03 7.45 13.40
C MET A 31 13.31 7.75 11.94
N SER A 32 13.38 9.02 11.53
CA SER A 32 13.59 9.40 10.12
C SER A 32 14.84 8.75 9.51
N GLU A 33 15.97 8.86 10.22
CA GLU A 33 17.26 8.30 9.76
C GLU A 33 17.25 6.78 9.68
N LEU A 34 16.63 6.14 10.68
CA LEU A 34 16.52 4.70 10.76
C LEU A 34 15.63 4.15 9.63
N ILE A 35 14.46 4.76 9.41
CA ILE A 35 13.52 4.36 8.35
C ILE A 35 14.15 4.57 6.98
N THR A 36 14.87 5.67 6.78
CA THR A 36 15.53 5.94 5.49
C THR A 36 16.59 4.90 5.20
N THR A 37 17.48 4.65 6.17
CA THR A 37 18.55 3.66 6.05
C THR A 37 17.98 2.26 5.82
N ALA A 38 16.94 1.87 6.58
CA ALA A 38 16.26 0.60 6.39
C ALA A 38 15.66 0.47 4.99
N THR A 39 14.97 1.50 4.49
CA THR A 39 14.35 1.47 3.17
C THR A 39 15.39 1.32 2.05
N THR A 40 16.51 2.03 2.14
CA THR A 40 17.57 1.96 1.12
C THR A 40 18.35 0.65 1.18
N THR A 41 18.60 0.12 2.37
CA THR A 41 19.21 -1.21 2.55
C THR A 41 18.30 -2.30 2.02
N LEU A 42 17.00 -2.26 2.35
CA LEU A 42 16.02 -3.21 1.81
C LEU A 42 15.94 -3.12 0.28
N TYR A 43 15.95 -1.91 -0.28
CA TYR A 43 15.97 -1.72 -1.74
C TYR A 43 17.20 -2.36 -2.40
N ALA A 44 18.40 -2.18 -1.83
CA ALA A 44 19.61 -2.81 -2.34
C ALA A 44 19.50 -4.35 -2.34
N VAL A 45 19.00 -4.93 -1.24
CA VAL A 45 18.74 -6.37 -1.13
C VAL A 45 17.70 -6.83 -2.16
N VAL A 46 16.65 -6.04 -2.38
CA VAL A 46 15.60 -6.38 -3.35
C VAL A 46 16.16 -6.41 -4.78
N GLN A 47 17.03 -5.45 -5.13
CA GLN A 47 17.68 -5.42 -6.43
C GLN A 47 18.63 -6.60 -6.65
N GLU A 48 19.29 -7.07 -5.60
CA GLU A 48 20.21 -8.19 -5.68
C GLU A 48 19.48 -9.55 -5.77
N LYS A 49 18.45 -9.75 -4.95
CA LYS A 49 17.81 -11.07 -4.78
C LYS A 49 16.63 -11.31 -5.73
N PHE A 50 15.82 -10.29 -6.03
CA PHE A 50 14.60 -10.45 -6.82
C PHE A 50 14.80 -9.99 -8.26
N LEU A 51 15.60 -10.75 -9.00
CA LEU A 51 15.96 -10.43 -10.39
C LEU A 51 14.84 -10.79 -11.39
N PRO A 52 14.71 -10.02 -12.48
CA PRO A 52 13.78 -10.34 -13.54
C PRO A 52 14.24 -11.60 -14.30
N THR A 53 13.33 -12.56 -14.43
CA THR A 53 13.50 -13.75 -15.28
C THR A 53 12.40 -13.78 -16.35
N PRO A 54 12.47 -14.63 -17.39
CA PRO A 54 11.36 -14.77 -18.35
C PRO A 54 10.02 -15.08 -17.69
N SER A 55 10.00 -15.82 -16.57
CA SER A 55 8.79 -16.11 -15.78
C SER A 55 8.42 -15.01 -14.78
N LYS A 56 9.35 -14.12 -14.43
CA LYS A 56 9.22 -13.03 -13.44
C LYS A 56 9.61 -11.67 -14.04
N CYS A 57 9.19 -11.38 -15.27
CA CYS A 57 9.68 -10.22 -16.03
C CYS A 57 9.30 -8.86 -15.42
N HIS A 58 8.29 -8.84 -14.54
CA HIS A 58 7.81 -7.65 -13.82
C HIS A 58 8.60 -7.34 -12.54
N TYR A 59 9.63 -8.13 -12.21
CA TYR A 59 10.53 -7.89 -11.08
C TYR A 59 11.57 -6.83 -11.44
N LEU A 60 11.09 -5.66 -11.88
CA LEU A 60 11.90 -4.51 -12.23
C LEU A 60 11.73 -3.45 -11.14
N PHE A 61 12.76 -3.28 -10.32
CA PHE A 61 12.77 -2.35 -9.21
C PHE A 61 13.71 -1.17 -9.48
N ASN A 62 13.22 0.06 -9.25
CA ASN A 62 14.00 1.29 -9.45
C ASN A 62 13.72 2.30 -8.32
N LEU A 63 14.44 3.42 -8.32
CA LEU A 63 14.32 4.44 -7.26
C LEU A 63 12.91 5.04 -7.10
N ARG A 64 12.03 4.95 -8.11
CA ARG A 64 10.61 5.34 -7.98
C ARG A 64 9.89 4.47 -6.96
N ASP A 65 10.31 3.21 -6.81
CA ASP A 65 9.74 2.31 -5.81
C ASP A 65 10.08 2.77 -4.40
N VAL A 66 11.32 3.18 -4.18
CA VAL A 66 11.73 3.84 -2.92
C VAL A 66 10.89 5.09 -2.67
N SER A 67 10.70 5.96 -3.69
CA SER A 67 9.80 7.11 -3.57
C SER A 67 8.38 6.73 -3.18
N LYS A 68 7.83 5.62 -3.68
CA LYS A 68 6.47 5.15 -3.33
C LYS A 68 6.35 4.70 -1.88
N VAL A 69 7.41 4.16 -1.28
CA VAL A 69 7.42 3.82 0.16
C VAL A 69 7.27 5.11 0.97
N PHE A 70 8.09 6.12 0.68
CA PHE A 70 7.99 7.41 1.37
C PHE A 70 6.70 8.17 1.08
N GLN A 71 6.11 8.03 -0.12
CA GLN A 71 4.77 8.56 -0.41
C GLN A 71 3.71 7.96 0.52
N GLY A 72 3.80 6.65 0.81
CA GLY A 72 2.93 6.00 1.78
C GLY A 72 3.14 6.52 3.20
N ILE A 73 4.40 6.67 3.62
CA ILE A 73 4.75 7.27 4.92
C ILE A 73 4.23 8.71 5.02
N TYR A 74 4.20 9.45 3.92
CA TYR A 74 3.67 10.81 3.86
C TYR A 74 2.17 10.91 4.17
N LEU A 75 1.42 9.82 4.02
CA LEU A 75 0.01 9.76 4.38
C LEU A 75 -0.22 9.72 5.90
N ALA A 76 0.81 9.41 6.70
CA ALA A 76 0.71 9.40 8.15
C ALA A 76 0.34 10.80 8.69
N GLN A 77 -0.66 10.88 9.55
CA GLN A 77 -1.06 12.13 10.20
C GLN A 77 -0.61 12.13 11.66
N PRO A 78 0.03 13.20 12.18
CA PRO A 78 0.57 13.22 13.54
C PRO A 78 -0.46 12.88 14.62
N THR A 79 -1.72 13.29 14.43
CA THR A 79 -2.85 13.03 15.33
C THR A 79 -3.21 11.56 15.48
N HIS A 80 -2.78 10.71 14.55
CA HIS A 80 -3.06 9.28 14.55
C HIS A 80 -1.83 8.43 14.87
N PHE A 81 -0.64 9.03 14.92
CA PHE A 81 0.64 8.33 15.08
C PHE A 81 1.37 8.85 16.30
N GLU A 82 1.04 8.26 17.46
CA GLU A 82 1.66 8.61 18.75
C GLU A 82 2.76 7.64 19.17
N GLU A 83 2.78 6.44 18.57
CA GLU A 83 3.63 5.32 18.97
C GLU A 83 4.65 4.98 17.87
N LYS A 84 5.90 4.73 18.27
CA LYS A 84 6.98 4.28 17.37
C LYS A 84 6.61 2.99 16.65
N GLU A 85 5.98 2.06 17.35
CA GLU A 85 5.55 0.77 16.82
C GLU A 85 4.59 0.95 15.64
N LYS A 86 3.60 1.84 15.76
CA LYS A 86 2.65 2.13 14.68
C LYS A 86 3.33 2.69 13.42
N LEU A 87 4.34 3.55 13.59
CA LEU A 87 5.13 4.05 12.46
C LEU A 87 5.96 2.95 11.78
N LEU A 88 6.53 2.02 12.57
CA LEU A 88 7.22 0.84 12.02
C LEU A 88 6.28 -0.10 11.28
N ARG A 89 5.07 -0.32 11.82
CA ARG A 89 4.01 -1.11 11.17
C ARG A 89 3.61 -0.49 9.83
N LEU A 90 3.48 0.84 9.77
CA LEU A 90 3.26 1.55 8.51
C LEU A 90 4.39 1.31 7.52
N TRP A 91 5.66 1.43 7.96
CA TRP A 91 6.80 1.17 7.09
C TRP A 91 6.81 -0.26 6.53
N VAL A 92 6.56 -1.28 7.37
CA VAL A 92 6.43 -2.68 6.94
C VAL A 92 5.30 -2.83 5.92
N HIS A 93 4.13 -2.25 6.19
CA HIS A 93 3.00 -2.26 5.27
C HIS A 93 3.38 -1.67 3.91
N GLU A 94 3.99 -0.48 3.88
CA GLU A 94 4.37 0.18 2.63
C GLU A 94 5.44 -0.60 1.85
N CYS A 95 6.41 -1.22 2.54
CA CYS A 95 7.37 -2.12 1.92
C CYS A 95 6.68 -3.32 1.25
N CYS A 96 5.69 -3.92 1.92
CA CYS A 96 4.89 -4.99 1.33
C CYS A 96 4.07 -4.52 0.11
N ARG A 97 3.42 -3.35 0.19
CA ARG A 97 2.62 -2.81 -0.93
C ARG A 97 3.47 -2.40 -2.13
N VAL A 98 4.67 -1.90 -1.90
CA VAL A 98 5.55 -1.46 -2.99
C VAL A 98 6.31 -2.63 -3.62
N PHE A 99 6.93 -3.49 -2.81
CA PHE A 99 7.81 -4.54 -3.31
C PHE A 99 7.12 -5.90 -3.37
N MET A 100 6.53 -6.34 -2.26
CA MET A 100 5.99 -7.69 -2.13
C MET A 100 4.78 -7.97 -3.03
N ASP A 101 3.94 -6.97 -3.29
CA ASP A 101 2.76 -7.13 -4.17
C ASP A 101 3.13 -7.49 -5.62
N ARG A 102 4.39 -7.27 -6.03
CA ARG A 102 4.91 -7.74 -7.32
C ARG A 102 5.38 -9.19 -7.29
N LEU A 103 5.60 -9.78 -6.11
CA LEU A 103 6.13 -11.14 -5.97
C LEU A 103 5.03 -12.17 -6.15
N ILE A 104 5.27 -13.16 -7.02
CA ILE A 104 4.28 -14.16 -7.42
C ILE A 104 4.45 -15.52 -6.74
N SER A 105 5.67 -15.88 -6.31
CA SER A 105 5.90 -17.14 -5.59
C SER A 105 5.84 -16.93 -4.08
N GLU A 106 5.25 -17.89 -3.38
CA GLU A 106 5.22 -17.87 -1.92
C GLU A 106 6.63 -17.94 -1.32
N GLU A 107 7.56 -18.63 -1.98
CA GLU A 107 8.98 -18.64 -1.61
C GLU A 107 9.58 -17.23 -1.64
N ASP A 108 9.40 -16.46 -2.72
CA ASP A 108 9.93 -15.09 -2.81
C ASP A 108 9.33 -14.20 -1.74
N ARG A 109 8.03 -14.38 -1.45
CA ARG A 109 7.29 -13.65 -0.43
C ARG A 109 7.81 -13.92 0.97
N VAL A 110 8.05 -15.19 1.31
CA VAL A 110 8.65 -15.60 2.59
C VAL A 110 10.06 -15.04 2.72
N HIS A 111 10.88 -15.14 1.68
CA HIS A 111 12.21 -14.53 1.67
C HIS A 111 12.14 -13.03 1.86
N PHE A 112 11.26 -12.33 1.15
CA PHE A 112 11.11 -10.89 1.29
C PHE A 112 10.75 -10.47 2.72
N VAL A 113 9.84 -11.18 3.38
CA VAL A 113 9.50 -10.92 4.79
C VAL A 113 10.70 -11.19 5.71
N SER A 114 11.50 -12.22 5.43
CA SER A 114 12.76 -12.45 6.16
C SER A 114 13.77 -11.33 5.97
N GLU A 115 13.86 -10.74 4.77
CA GLU A 115 14.74 -9.58 4.52
C GLU A 115 14.26 -8.33 5.26
N ILE A 116 12.95 -8.12 5.39
CA ILE A 116 12.40 -7.06 6.24
C ILE A 116 12.89 -7.24 7.68
N ASP A 117 12.72 -8.43 8.26
CA ASP A 117 13.16 -8.73 9.63
C ASP A 117 14.68 -8.51 9.81
N ASN A 118 15.49 -8.98 8.87
CA ASN A 118 16.94 -8.78 8.89
C ASN A 118 17.33 -7.30 8.84
N VAL A 119 16.70 -6.51 7.97
CA VAL A 119 16.98 -5.08 7.85
C VAL A 119 16.55 -4.32 9.09
N MET A 120 15.40 -4.65 9.69
CA MET A 120 14.96 -4.06 10.95
C MET A 120 15.91 -4.37 12.10
N ASP A 121 16.39 -5.61 12.20
CA ASP A 121 17.35 -6.01 13.23
C ASP A 121 18.68 -5.25 13.05
N GLN A 122 19.20 -5.18 11.83
CA GLN A 122 20.47 -4.50 11.52
C GLN A 122 20.43 -2.98 11.74
N THR A 123 19.33 -2.33 11.38
CA THR A 123 19.24 -0.86 11.37
C THR A 123 18.62 -0.30 12.64
N MET A 124 17.62 -0.98 13.20
CA MET A 124 16.81 -0.50 14.32
C MET A 124 16.96 -1.33 15.58
N GLN A 125 17.65 -2.48 15.53
CA GLN A 125 17.75 -3.45 16.63
C GLN A 125 16.38 -3.91 17.14
N ILE A 126 15.43 -4.08 16.21
CA ILE A 126 14.06 -4.51 16.49
C ILE A 126 13.74 -5.69 15.58
N ARG A 127 13.19 -6.77 16.15
CA ARG A 127 12.69 -7.89 15.36
C ARG A 127 11.29 -7.60 14.85
N LEU A 128 10.99 -8.05 13.64
CA LEU A 128 9.67 -7.93 13.03
C LEU A 128 8.57 -8.51 13.93
N LYS A 129 8.85 -9.61 14.65
CA LYS A 129 7.90 -10.22 15.60
C LYS A 129 7.43 -9.27 16.70
N GLU A 130 8.29 -8.36 17.15
CA GLU A 130 7.94 -7.35 18.17
C GLU A 130 6.95 -6.34 17.60
N VAL A 131 7.04 -6.06 16.30
CA VAL A 131 6.19 -5.11 15.59
C VAL A 131 4.87 -5.74 15.15
N LEU A 132 4.81 -7.05 14.92
CA LEU A 132 3.59 -7.76 14.51
C LEU A 132 2.46 -7.71 15.56
N GLN A 133 2.79 -7.62 16.85
CA GLN A 133 1.83 -7.59 17.95
C GLN A 133 0.80 -8.74 17.87
N GLN A 134 -0.45 -8.45 17.48
CA GLN A 134 -1.56 -9.40 17.35
C GLN A 134 -1.67 -10.05 15.96
N ASP A 135 -0.93 -9.54 14.97
CA ASP A 135 -0.91 -10.07 13.62
C ASP A 135 0.05 -11.26 13.51
N GLU A 136 -0.31 -12.26 12.70
CA GLU A 136 0.50 -13.46 12.52
C GLU A 136 1.62 -13.23 11.48
N HIS A 137 1.31 -12.45 10.44
CA HIS A 137 2.23 -12.18 9.34
C HIS A 137 2.30 -10.69 8.99
N ALA A 138 3.39 -10.27 8.35
CA ALA A 138 3.59 -8.88 7.92
C ALA A 138 2.48 -8.38 6.97
N GLN A 139 1.89 -9.29 6.21
CA GLN A 139 0.82 -9.06 5.25
C GLN A 139 -0.51 -8.72 5.94
N ASP A 140 -0.70 -9.15 7.19
CA ASP A 140 -1.92 -8.89 7.97
C ASP A 140 -1.95 -7.46 8.54
N ILE A 141 -0.78 -6.81 8.59
CA ILE A 141 -0.67 -5.37 8.82
C ILE A 141 -1.25 -4.65 7.60
N VAL A 142 -2.46 -4.15 7.75
CA VAL A 142 -3.20 -3.45 6.70
C VAL A 142 -3.48 -2.02 7.14
N PHE A 143 -3.05 -1.06 6.32
CA PHE A 143 -3.46 0.34 6.41
C PHE A 143 -4.49 0.66 5.32
N GLY A 144 -5.38 1.60 5.61
CA GLY A 144 -6.43 2.02 4.69
C GLY A 144 -6.82 3.47 4.96
N GLY A 145 -7.18 4.19 3.90
CA GLY A 145 -7.75 5.54 4.00
C GLY A 145 -9.26 5.45 4.14
N VAL A 146 -9.77 4.86 5.21
CA VAL A 146 -11.21 4.74 5.47
C VAL A 146 -11.48 4.96 6.96
N ASP A 147 -12.61 5.58 7.29
CA ASP A 147 -13.00 5.83 8.67
C ASP A 147 -14.18 4.91 9.04
N LEU A 148 -13.91 3.97 9.95
CA LEU A 148 -14.89 2.98 10.42
C LEU A 148 -15.89 3.57 11.43
N LYS A 149 -15.69 4.81 11.89
CA LYS A 149 -16.61 5.53 12.79
C LYS A 149 -17.46 6.53 12.04
N ASN A 150 -16.95 7.08 10.94
CA ASN A 150 -17.67 7.99 10.07
C ASN A 150 -17.54 7.54 8.61
N TYR A 151 -18.54 6.81 8.12
CA TYR A 151 -18.49 6.22 6.77
C TYR A 151 -18.48 7.25 5.64
N GLU A 152 -18.90 8.49 5.93
CA GLU A 152 -19.02 9.60 4.98
C GLU A 152 -17.93 10.67 5.19
N ALA A 153 -16.82 10.31 5.83
CA ALA A 153 -15.67 11.21 5.96
C ALA A 153 -15.08 11.52 4.57
N GLU A 154 -15.02 12.81 4.20
CA GLU A 154 -14.46 13.27 2.92
C GLU A 154 -12.94 13.00 2.80
N ASP A 155 -12.19 13.24 3.89
CA ASP A 155 -10.75 12.98 3.98
C ASP A 155 -10.44 12.04 5.16
N PRO A 156 -10.75 10.74 5.02
CA PRO A 156 -10.54 9.78 6.09
C PRO A 156 -9.03 9.56 6.30
N PRO A 157 -8.57 9.46 7.56
CA PRO A 157 -7.16 9.28 7.86
C PRO A 157 -6.64 7.97 7.27
N TYR A 158 -5.40 8.00 6.79
CA TYR A 158 -4.69 6.78 6.42
C TYR A 158 -4.15 6.10 7.67
N ASP A 159 -4.86 5.08 8.14
CA ASP A 159 -4.58 4.45 9.43
C ASP A 159 -4.66 2.93 9.37
N GLN A 160 -4.19 2.27 10.43
CA GLN A 160 -4.17 0.83 10.58
C GLN A 160 -5.59 0.29 10.78
N MET A 161 -5.96 -0.68 9.93
CA MET A 161 -7.23 -1.40 10.00
C MET A 161 -7.13 -2.54 11.02
N VAL A 162 -7.26 -2.19 12.31
CA VAL A 162 -7.25 -3.15 13.43
C VAL A 162 -8.55 -3.94 13.48
N ASP A 163 -9.70 -3.26 13.42
CA ASP A 163 -11.01 -3.90 13.44
C ASP A 163 -11.36 -4.45 12.05
N LYS A 164 -10.91 -5.68 11.77
CA LYS A 164 -11.21 -6.38 10.51
C LYS A 164 -12.71 -6.65 10.32
N LYS A 165 -13.48 -6.80 11.40
CA LYS A 165 -14.93 -7.01 11.34
C LYS A 165 -15.65 -5.72 10.97
N GLY A 166 -15.32 -4.62 11.65
CA GLY A 166 -15.81 -3.29 11.30
C GLY A 166 -15.44 -2.88 9.88
N LEU A 167 -14.22 -3.18 9.44
CA LEU A 167 -13.80 -2.97 8.04
C LEU A 167 -14.67 -3.76 7.06
N LYS A 168 -14.97 -5.03 7.36
CA LYS A 168 -15.85 -5.84 6.50
C LYS A 168 -17.25 -5.22 6.39
N LEU A 169 -17.84 -4.82 7.51
CA LEU A 169 -19.15 -4.16 7.55
C LEU A 169 -19.14 -2.84 6.76
N PHE A 170 -18.08 -2.05 6.88
CA PHE A 170 -17.89 -0.82 6.09
C PHE A 170 -17.91 -1.11 4.59
N MET A 171 -17.14 -2.11 4.16
CA MET A 171 -17.04 -2.47 2.74
C MET A 171 -18.36 -3.02 2.19
N GLU A 172 -19.09 -3.81 2.98
CA GLU A 172 -20.42 -4.33 2.62
C GLU A 172 -21.44 -3.19 2.48
N ALA A 173 -21.44 -2.23 3.41
CA ALA A 173 -22.31 -1.05 3.32
C ALA A 173 -21.99 -0.18 2.10
N LYS A 174 -20.71 0.06 1.79
CA LYS A 174 -20.32 0.81 0.57
C LYS A 174 -20.68 0.08 -0.72
N LEU A 175 -20.67 -1.26 -0.72
CA LEU A 175 -21.14 -2.06 -1.85
C LEU A 175 -22.66 -1.95 -2.03
N GLU A 176 -23.42 -1.98 -0.94
CA GLU A 176 -24.88 -1.78 -0.95
C GLU A 176 -25.23 -0.39 -1.51
N ASN A 177 -24.61 0.68 -0.97
CA ASN A 177 -24.83 2.04 -1.47
C ASN A 177 -24.50 2.18 -2.97
N TYR A 178 -23.37 1.60 -3.41
CA TYR A 178 -23.02 1.57 -4.83
C TYR A 178 -24.11 0.91 -5.68
N ASN A 179 -24.65 -0.22 -5.22
CA ASN A 179 -25.66 -0.99 -5.96
C ASN A 179 -27.00 -0.24 -6.05
N ASP A 180 -27.37 0.49 -5.00
CA ASP A 180 -28.58 1.32 -4.97
C ASP A 180 -28.48 2.53 -5.90
N GLU A 181 -27.31 3.16 -5.96
CA GLU A 181 -27.06 4.31 -6.83
C GLU A 181 -26.90 3.92 -8.31
N MET A 182 -26.18 2.83 -8.59
CA MET A 182 -25.74 2.44 -9.94
C MET A 182 -26.71 1.46 -10.60
N LYS A 183 -27.92 1.95 -10.90
CA LYS A 183 -28.98 1.17 -11.58
C LYS A 183 -28.47 0.53 -12.87
N GLY A 184 -28.56 -0.81 -12.95
CA GLY A 184 -28.13 -1.61 -14.11
C GLY A 184 -26.62 -1.89 -14.17
N LYS A 185 -25.82 -1.39 -13.20
CA LYS A 185 -24.38 -1.67 -13.07
C LYS A 185 -24.03 -2.24 -11.68
N ALA A 186 -25.02 -2.81 -11.00
CA ALA A 186 -24.86 -3.47 -9.72
C ALA A 186 -23.78 -4.57 -9.79
N MET A 187 -23.01 -4.69 -8.72
CA MET A 187 -21.95 -5.67 -8.55
C MET A 187 -22.42 -6.75 -7.57
N ASP A 188 -22.35 -7.99 -8.02
CA ASP A 188 -22.51 -9.18 -7.18
C ASP A 188 -21.12 -9.72 -6.84
N ILE A 189 -20.52 -9.18 -5.77
CA ILE A 189 -19.19 -9.57 -5.28
C ILE A 189 -19.26 -9.94 -3.80
N VAL A 190 -18.67 -11.08 -3.46
CA VAL A 190 -18.51 -11.50 -2.06
C VAL A 190 -17.24 -10.89 -1.47
N LEU A 191 -17.39 -10.16 -0.37
CA LEU A 191 -16.29 -9.48 0.33
C LEU A 191 -15.67 -10.36 1.43
N PHE A 192 -14.80 -11.28 1.01
CA PHE A 192 -13.90 -12.00 1.91
C PHE A 192 -12.58 -11.24 2.13
N LYS A 193 -11.73 -11.73 3.05
CA LYS A 193 -10.48 -11.06 3.48
C LYS A 193 -9.66 -10.52 2.29
N ASP A 194 -9.27 -11.40 1.35
CA ASP A 194 -8.41 -10.97 0.25
C ASP A 194 -9.12 -10.01 -0.71
N ALA A 195 -10.45 -10.13 -0.88
CA ALA A 195 -11.19 -9.20 -1.73
C ALA A 195 -11.19 -7.78 -1.15
N ILE A 196 -11.35 -7.67 0.18
CA ILE A 196 -11.27 -6.40 0.91
C ILE A 196 -9.86 -5.83 0.82
N GLU A 197 -8.84 -6.64 1.09
CA GLU A 197 -7.45 -6.19 1.00
C GLU A 197 -7.05 -5.74 -0.40
N HIS A 198 -7.47 -6.46 -1.45
CA HIS A 198 -7.22 -6.03 -2.83
C HIS A 198 -7.92 -4.71 -3.13
N CYS A 199 -9.15 -4.52 -2.66
CA CYS A 199 -9.86 -3.26 -2.80
C CYS A 199 -9.09 -2.10 -2.11
N LEU A 200 -8.59 -2.32 -0.89
CA LEU A 200 -7.77 -1.35 -0.17
C LEU A 200 -6.44 -1.06 -0.88
N ARG A 201 -5.80 -2.06 -1.50
CA ARG A 201 -4.60 -1.85 -2.33
C ARG A 201 -4.89 -0.94 -3.52
N VAL A 202 -6.01 -1.17 -4.21
CA VAL A 202 -6.44 -0.30 -5.31
C VAL A 202 -6.75 1.11 -4.80
N LEU A 203 -7.50 1.22 -3.71
CA LEU A 203 -7.84 2.50 -3.05
C LEU A 203 -6.58 3.30 -2.70
N ARG A 204 -5.59 2.66 -2.08
CA ARG A 204 -4.27 3.25 -1.78
C ARG A 204 -3.61 3.79 -3.04
N VAL A 205 -3.58 3.02 -4.13
CA VAL A 205 -2.91 3.45 -5.37
C VAL A 205 -3.65 4.62 -6.03
N ILE A 206 -4.97 4.57 -6.18
CA ILE A 206 -5.72 5.62 -6.89
C ILE A 206 -5.79 6.95 -6.12
N ARG A 207 -5.71 6.91 -4.78
CA ARG A 207 -5.65 8.13 -3.96
C ARG A 207 -4.28 8.80 -3.96
N MET A 208 -3.23 8.11 -4.39
CA MET A 208 -1.94 8.76 -4.58
C MET A 208 -1.96 9.66 -5.81
N PRO A 209 -1.37 10.88 -5.74
CA PRO A 209 -1.23 11.74 -6.90
C PRO A 209 -0.53 11.01 -8.05
N GLN A 210 -1.12 11.07 -9.24
CA GLN A 210 -0.64 10.38 -10.44
C GLN A 210 -0.52 8.85 -10.26
N GLY A 211 -1.34 8.27 -9.37
CA GLY A 211 -1.39 6.85 -9.11
C GLY A 211 -1.99 6.05 -10.26
N ASN A 212 -1.28 5.00 -10.68
CA ASN A 212 -1.75 4.07 -11.70
C ASN A 212 -1.41 2.62 -11.29
N ALA A 213 -2.34 1.70 -11.55
CA ALA A 213 -2.20 0.28 -11.21
C ALA A 213 -2.40 -0.59 -12.45
N LEU A 214 -1.57 -1.64 -12.58
CA LEU A 214 -1.79 -2.74 -13.51
C LEU A 214 -2.23 -3.96 -12.71
N LEU A 215 -3.48 -4.40 -12.90
CA LEU A 215 -4.04 -5.54 -12.16
C LEU A 215 -3.95 -6.82 -13.01
N VAL A 216 -2.90 -7.63 -12.80
CA VAL A 216 -2.69 -8.91 -13.52
C VAL A 216 -3.19 -10.15 -12.76
N GLY A 217 -4.19 -10.86 -13.28
CA GLY A 217 -4.68 -12.12 -12.70
C GLY A 217 -5.66 -12.87 -13.60
N VAL A 218 -6.11 -14.02 -13.14
CA VAL A 218 -7.05 -14.86 -13.90
C VAL A 218 -8.40 -14.17 -14.08
N GLY A 219 -9.05 -14.44 -15.21
CA GLY A 219 -10.41 -13.96 -15.47
C GLY A 219 -11.37 -14.44 -14.39
N GLY A 220 -12.31 -13.58 -13.98
CA GLY A 220 -13.26 -13.89 -12.91
C GLY A 220 -12.76 -13.60 -11.49
N SER A 221 -11.50 -13.16 -11.30
CA SER A 221 -10.95 -12.83 -9.96
C SER A 221 -11.52 -11.56 -9.30
N GLY A 222 -12.55 -10.94 -9.87
CA GLY A 222 -13.25 -9.79 -9.26
C GLY A 222 -12.52 -8.44 -9.34
N ARG A 223 -11.36 -8.35 -9.98
CA ARG A 223 -10.54 -7.12 -10.05
C ARG A 223 -11.25 -5.90 -10.62
N HIS A 224 -12.10 -6.12 -11.61
CA HIS A 224 -12.91 -5.05 -12.21
C HIS A 224 -13.93 -4.51 -11.21
N CYS A 225 -14.65 -5.38 -10.50
CA CYS A 225 -15.58 -5.01 -9.44
C CYS A 225 -14.86 -4.32 -8.27
N GLN A 226 -13.72 -4.86 -7.83
CA GLN A 226 -12.90 -4.26 -6.77
C GLN A 226 -12.40 -2.85 -7.16
N THR A 227 -12.02 -2.64 -8.42
CA THR A 227 -11.60 -1.32 -8.91
C THR A 227 -12.74 -0.32 -8.90
N ARG A 228 -13.94 -0.74 -9.31
CA ARG A 228 -15.15 0.10 -9.26
C ARG A 228 -15.53 0.45 -7.84
N LEU A 229 -15.53 -0.54 -6.92
CA LEU A 229 -15.82 -0.31 -5.51
C LEU A 229 -14.78 0.62 -4.86
N ALA A 230 -13.48 0.40 -5.10
CA ALA A 230 -12.42 1.27 -4.60
C ALA A 230 -12.58 2.71 -5.11
N SER A 231 -12.93 2.87 -6.40
CA SER A 231 -13.16 4.20 -6.99
C SER A 231 -14.41 4.87 -6.42
N TYR A 232 -15.47 4.11 -6.15
CA TYR A 232 -16.67 4.60 -5.48
C TYR A 232 -16.37 5.06 -4.05
N ILE A 233 -15.60 4.27 -3.27
CA ILE A 233 -15.13 4.67 -1.93
C ILE A 233 -14.23 5.92 -1.98
N ALA A 234 -13.47 6.09 -3.06
CA ALA A 234 -12.68 7.28 -3.31
C ALA A 234 -13.48 8.48 -3.86
N GLU A 235 -14.80 8.33 -4.06
CA GLU A 235 -15.68 9.32 -4.70
C GLU A 235 -15.26 9.71 -6.12
N TYR A 236 -14.55 8.81 -6.80
CA TYR A 236 -14.09 9.01 -8.17
C TYR A 236 -15.10 8.48 -9.19
N LYS A 237 -15.35 9.27 -10.23
CA LYS A 237 -16.17 8.84 -11.37
C LYS A 237 -15.38 7.84 -12.23
N CYS A 238 -15.87 6.59 -12.30
CA CYS A 238 -15.33 5.61 -13.24
C CYS A 238 -15.87 5.87 -14.66
N PHE A 239 -14.98 6.23 -15.56
CA PHE A 239 -15.25 6.20 -17.00
C PHE A 239 -14.71 4.89 -17.59
N GLN A 240 -15.57 4.17 -18.32
CA GLN A 240 -15.20 2.96 -19.05
C GLN A 240 -15.70 3.08 -20.48
N ILE A 241 -14.81 2.82 -21.43
CA ILE A 241 -15.16 2.74 -22.85
C ILE A 241 -15.95 1.46 -23.10
N GLU A 242 -17.14 1.61 -23.69
CA GLU A 242 -17.98 0.49 -24.12
C GLU A 242 -17.69 0.18 -25.60
N ILE A 243 -17.07 -0.99 -25.84
CA ILE A 243 -16.77 -1.45 -27.18
C ILE A 243 -18.05 -2.04 -27.77
N ASN A 244 -18.59 -1.39 -28.81
CA ASN A 244 -19.69 -1.89 -29.61
C ASN A 244 -19.21 -2.23 -31.04
N LYS A 245 -20.09 -2.77 -31.89
CA LYS A 245 -19.75 -3.17 -33.27
C LYS A 245 -19.20 -2.00 -34.12
N ASN A 246 -19.50 -0.76 -33.74
CA ASN A 246 -19.07 0.45 -34.43
C ASN A 246 -17.89 1.14 -33.71
N TYR A 247 -17.28 0.50 -32.72
CA TYR A 247 -16.14 1.06 -31.99
C TYR A 247 -14.98 1.30 -32.96
N ASN A 248 -14.63 2.56 -33.15
CA ASN A 248 -13.64 2.99 -34.12
C ASN A 248 -12.70 4.03 -33.50
N HIS A 249 -11.57 4.28 -34.16
CA HIS A 249 -10.55 5.25 -33.72
C HIS A 249 -10.84 6.69 -34.17
N GLN A 250 -12.08 7.04 -34.55
CA GLN A 250 -12.35 8.36 -35.13
C GLN A 250 -11.88 9.48 -34.18
N LYS A 251 -11.02 10.35 -34.73
CA LYS A 251 -10.47 11.55 -34.09
C LYS A 251 -11.57 12.58 -33.84
#